data_AF-A0A7S2G6Z3-F1
#
_entry.id   AF-A0A7S2G6Z3-F1
#
_cell.length_a   1.000
_cell.length_b   1.000
_cell.length_c   1.000
_cell.angle_alpha   90.00
_cell.angle_beta   90.00
_cell.angle_gamma   90.00
#
_symmetry.space_group_name_H-M   'P 1'
#
loop_
_entity.id
_entity.type
_entity.pdbx_description
1 polymer ?
#
loop_
_entity_poly.entity_id
_entity_poly.type
_entity_poly.pdbx_seq_one_letter_code
_entity_poly.pdbx_strand_id
1 'polypeptide(L)'
;PETWDEMERMAEVIQAGEQRTNPDFWGFLIEAAPSEGLMCRLMEMFASHADPAEPGMSGLSIDPIILPSGEIVINRNHTVRALRRMARWFGRITPLVALDWGSGDTWGSYRDGKGAFMVSWLSIASLLQCETCATKGKVGVWKAPGIVPGLGRGTAGGYAY
;
A
#
# COMPACT_ATOMS: atom_id res chain seq x y z
N PRO A 1 11.20 1.18 3.37
CA PRO A 1 11.12 2.58 2.87
C PRO A 1 10.38 3.42 3.90
N GLU A 2 10.85 4.63 4.20
CA GLU A 2 10.19 5.56 5.12
C GLU A 2 9.19 6.44 4.38
N THR A 3 9.44 6.70 3.09
CA THR A 3 8.54 7.47 2.23
C THR A 3 8.03 6.69 1.02
N TRP A 4 6.90 7.14 0.47
CA TRP A 4 6.38 6.61 -0.79
C TRP A 4 7.35 6.78 -1.95
N ASP A 5 8.11 7.89 -2.00
CA ASP A 5 9.10 8.12 -3.06
C ASP A 5 10.30 7.16 -2.94
N GLU A 6 10.72 6.80 -1.72
CA GLU A 6 11.69 5.74 -1.51
C GLU A 6 11.16 4.37 -1.91
N MET A 7 9.91 4.06 -1.55
CA MET A 7 9.26 2.80 -1.94
C MET A 7 9.24 2.66 -3.46
N GLU A 8 8.80 3.71 -4.18
CA GLU A 8 8.74 3.71 -5.64
C GLU A 8 10.12 3.50 -6.28
N ARG A 9 11.15 4.23 -5.82
CA ARG A 9 12.52 4.05 -6.35
C ARG A 9 13.06 2.65 -6.10
N MET A 10 12.89 2.12 -4.88
CA MET A 10 13.33 0.76 -4.53
C MET A 10 12.59 -0.29 -5.37
N ALA A 11 11.27 -0.12 -5.53
CA ALA A 11 10.41 -1.01 -6.31
C ALA A 11 10.85 -1.08 -7.78
N GLU A 12 11.13 0.07 -8.41
CA GLU A 12 11.62 0.11 -9.80
C GLU A 12 12.97 -0.59 -9.97
N VAL A 13 13.93 -0.33 -9.08
CA VAL A 13 15.27 -0.93 -9.16
C VAL A 13 15.21 -2.45 -8.97
N ILE A 14 14.48 -2.92 -7.96
CA ILE A 14 14.34 -4.35 -7.68
C ILE A 14 13.58 -5.03 -8.83
N GLN A 15 12.46 -4.46 -9.28
CA GLN A 15 11.68 -5.01 -10.38
C GLN A 15 12.51 -5.17 -11.66
N ALA A 16 13.27 -4.13 -12.05
CA ALA A 16 14.12 -4.20 -13.25
C ALA A 16 15.20 -5.28 -13.15
N GLY A 17 15.73 -5.55 -11.94
CA GLY A 17 16.67 -6.63 -11.70
C GLY A 17 16.02 -8.02 -11.82
N GLU A 18 14.92 -8.22 -11.10
CA GLU A 18 14.25 -9.53 -10.98
C GLU A 18 13.55 -9.94 -12.28
N GLN A 19 12.99 -9.00 -13.04
CA GLN A 19 12.29 -9.29 -14.30
C GLN A 19 13.18 -9.92 -15.38
N ARG A 20 14.50 -9.91 -15.20
CA ARG A 20 15.45 -10.60 -16.09
C ARG A 20 15.32 -12.13 -16.00
N THR A 21 14.84 -12.65 -14.88
CA THR A 21 14.70 -14.08 -14.61
C THR A 21 13.31 -14.48 -14.10
N ASN A 22 12.50 -13.51 -13.66
CA ASN A 22 11.13 -13.69 -13.21
C ASN A 22 10.23 -12.63 -13.87
N PRO A 23 9.76 -12.87 -15.11
CA PRO A 23 8.96 -11.89 -15.87
C PRO A 23 7.68 -11.44 -15.18
N ASP A 24 7.15 -12.27 -14.27
CA ASP A 24 5.96 -12.00 -13.49
C ASP A 24 6.24 -11.16 -12.22
N PHE A 25 7.49 -10.75 -11.97
CA PHE A 25 7.85 -9.99 -10.78
C PHE A 25 7.41 -8.52 -10.90
N TRP A 26 6.87 -8.00 -9.80
CA TRP A 26 6.43 -6.61 -9.68
C TRP A 26 7.02 -5.95 -8.43
N GLY A 27 7.30 -4.66 -8.53
CA GLY A 27 7.88 -3.88 -7.43
C GLY A 27 6.91 -3.69 -6.26
N PHE A 28 5.62 -3.56 -6.53
CA PHE A 28 4.61 -3.29 -5.52
C PHE A 28 3.27 -3.99 -5.79
N LEU A 29 2.82 -4.80 -4.82
CA LEU A 29 1.55 -5.51 -4.86
C LEU A 29 0.55 -4.90 -3.87
N ILE A 30 -0.70 -4.71 -4.31
CA ILE A 30 -1.76 -4.08 -3.53
C ILE A 30 -3.12 -4.66 -3.93
N GLU A 31 -4.03 -4.80 -2.96
CA GLU A 31 -5.43 -5.14 -3.23
C GLU A 31 -6.13 -3.91 -3.82
N ALA A 32 -6.74 -4.06 -5.00
CA ALA A 32 -7.41 -2.94 -5.67
C ALA A 32 -8.72 -3.32 -6.37
N ALA A 33 -9.22 -4.54 -6.15
CA ALA A 33 -10.59 -4.90 -6.53
C ALA A 33 -11.62 -3.95 -5.88
N PRO A 34 -12.72 -3.59 -6.58
CA PRO A 34 -13.82 -2.76 -6.06
C PRO A 34 -14.52 -3.40 -4.86
N SER A 35 -13.91 -3.27 -3.68
CA SER A 35 -14.26 -3.96 -2.44
C SER A 35 -13.86 -3.11 -1.24
N GLU A 36 -14.20 -3.58 -0.03
CA GLU A 36 -13.82 -2.91 1.21
C GLU A 36 -12.29 -2.79 1.37
N GLY A 37 -11.52 -3.77 0.90
CA GLY A 37 -10.06 -3.73 0.94
C GLY A 37 -9.47 -2.53 0.17
N LEU A 38 -10.03 -2.21 -1.01
CA LEU A 38 -9.63 -1.00 -1.75
C LEU A 38 -9.94 0.27 -0.95
N MET A 39 -11.07 0.32 -0.25
CA MET A 39 -11.41 1.47 0.60
C MET A 39 -10.39 1.62 1.74
N CYS A 40 -9.95 0.52 2.36
CA CYS A 40 -8.87 0.55 3.33
C CYS A 40 -7.57 1.12 2.75
N ARG A 41 -7.13 0.62 1.59
CA ARG A 41 -5.92 1.14 0.93
C ARG A 41 -6.03 2.62 0.60
N LEU A 42 -7.20 3.08 0.14
CA LEU A 42 -7.45 4.50 -0.13
C LEU A 42 -7.35 5.34 1.16
N MET A 43 -7.93 4.89 2.27
CA MET A 43 -7.87 5.60 3.55
C MET A 43 -6.43 5.71 4.08
N GLU A 44 -5.63 4.65 3.97
CA GLU A 44 -4.20 4.66 4.31
C GLU A 44 -3.42 5.64 3.42
N MET A 45 -3.70 5.63 2.13
CA MET A 45 -3.10 6.55 1.17
C MET A 45 -3.48 8.00 1.46
N PHE A 46 -4.73 8.30 1.79
CA PHE A 46 -5.17 9.66 2.11
C PHE A 46 -4.49 10.18 3.37
N ALA A 47 -4.53 9.38 4.43
CA ALA A 47 -3.93 9.76 5.71
C ALA A 47 -2.41 9.86 5.63
N SER A 48 -1.74 9.05 4.82
CA SER A 48 -0.29 9.14 4.62
C SER A 48 0.18 10.27 3.71
N HIS A 49 -0.77 10.98 3.06
CA HIS A 49 -0.54 12.18 2.27
C HIS A 49 -1.04 13.46 2.94
N ALA A 50 -1.64 13.32 4.11
CA ALA A 50 -2.04 14.43 4.95
C ALA A 50 -0.81 15.26 5.34
N ASP A 51 -0.90 16.57 5.17
CA ASP A 51 0.08 17.51 5.73
C ASP A 51 -0.35 17.90 7.15
N PRO A 52 0.46 17.64 8.19
CA PRO A 52 0.13 18.05 9.56
C PRO A 52 -0.10 19.56 9.72
N ALA A 53 0.38 20.38 8.79
CA ALA A 53 0.15 21.82 8.76
C ALA A 53 -1.18 22.23 8.11
N GLU A 54 -1.90 21.32 7.45
CA GLU A 54 -3.24 21.61 6.90
C GLU A 54 -4.27 21.74 8.06
N PRO A 55 -5.03 22.85 8.13
CA PRO A 55 -6.01 23.06 9.21
C PRO A 55 -7.07 21.96 9.29
N GLY A 56 -7.31 21.45 10.50
CA GLY A 56 -8.33 20.42 10.75
C GLY A 56 -7.82 18.98 10.66
N MET A 57 -6.52 18.77 10.43
CA MET A 57 -5.89 17.45 10.51
C MET A 57 -5.16 17.28 11.84
N SER A 58 -5.44 16.16 12.53
CA SER A 58 -4.67 15.79 13.71
C SER A 58 -3.28 15.24 13.35
N GLY A 59 -3.04 14.98 12.06
CA GLY A 59 -1.90 14.24 11.57
C GLY A 59 -1.83 12.80 12.08
N LEU A 60 -2.64 12.39 13.06
CA LEU A 60 -2.50 11.16 13.86
C LEU A 60 -3.65 10.16 13.67
N SER A 61 -4.70 10.53 12.94
CA SER A 61 -5.87 9.69 12.65
C SER A 61 -6.17 9.67 11.14
N ILE A 62 -6.88 8.66 10.67
CA ILE A 62 -7.42 8.66 9.32
C ILE A 62 -8.46 9.78 9.23
N ASP A 63 -8.34 10.64 8.21
CA ASP A 63 -9.26 11.76 8.03
C ASP A 63 -10.69 11.27 7.75
N PRO A 64 -11.71 11.92 8.34
CA PRO A 64 -13.08 11.59 8.03
C PRO A 64 -13.37 11.87 6.55
N ILE A 65 -14.13 10.98 5.94
CA ILE A 65 -14.76 11.15 4.61
C ILE A 65 -16.10 11.88 4.76
N ILE A 66 -16.78 11.68 5.89
CA ILE A 66 -18.04 12.31 6.28
C ILE A 66 -17.89 12.80 7.72
N LEU A 67 -18.24 14.06 7.99
CA LEU A 67 -18.24 14.63 9.34
C LEU A 67 -19.47 14.17 10.15
N PRO A 68 -19.48 14.30 11.48
CA PRO A 68 -20.67 14.04 12.31
C PRO A 68 -21.90 14.87 11.91
N SER A 69 -21.70 16.02 11.26
CA SER A 69 -22.77 16.85 10.68
C SER A 69 -23.43 16.24 9.43
N GLY A 70 -22.85 15.17 8.85
CA GLY A 70 -23.25 14.61 7.56
C GLY A 70 -22.56 15.27 6.36
N GLU A 71 -21.71 16.27 6.58
CA GLU A 71 -20.95 16.93 5.51
C GLU A 71 -19.91 15.97 4.90
N ILE A 72 -19.91 15.84 3.57
CA ILE A 72 -18.94 15.04 2.82
C ILE A 72 -17.68 15.88 2.59
N VAL A 73 -16.54 15.39 3.07
CA VAL A 73 -15.29 16.15 3.15
C VAL A 73 -14.10 15.42 2.50
N ILE A 74 -14.35 14.42 1.65
CA ILE A 74 -13.30 13.63 0.98
C ILE A 74 -12.51 14.41 -0.09
N ASN A 75 -13.10 15.43 -0.71
CA ASN A 75 -12.47 16.16 -1.81
C ASN A 75 -11.49 17.21 -1.28
N ARG A 76 -10.28 16.78 -0.92
CA ARG A 76 -9.19 17.62 -0.40
C ARG A 76 -7.96 17.51 -1.29
N ASN A 77 -7.07 18.49 -1.23
CA ASN A 77 -5.86 18.49 -2.05
C ASN A 77 -4.99 17.24 -1.81
N HIS A 78 -4.83 16.80 -0.56
CA HIS A 78 -4.03 15.60 -0.26
C HIS A 78 -4.68 14.29 -0.77
N THR A 79 -6.01 14.15 -0.73
CA THR A 79 -6.68 12.94 -1.23
C THR A 79 -6.56 12.84 -2.74
N VAL A 80 -6.66 13.97 -3.46
CA VAL A 80 -6.39 14.03 -4.90
C VAL A 80 -4.93 13.68 -5.22
N ARG A 81 -3.96 14.18 -4.45
CA ARG A 81 -2.53 13.82 -4.60
C ARG A 81 -2.31 12.32 -4.41
N ALA A 82 -2.89 11.75 -3.36
CA ALA A 82 -2.79 10.32 -3.05
C ALA A 82 -3.38 9.43 -4.15
N LEU A 83 -4.61 9.73 -4.61
CA LEU A 83 -5.27 9.02 -5.72
C LEU A 83 -4.41 9.08 -6.99
N ARG A 84 -3.91 10.27 -7.35
CA ARG A 84 -3.05 10.44 -8.52
C ARG A 84 -1.75 9.66 -8.40
N ARG A 85 -1.16 9.54 -7.20
CA ARG A 85 0.03 8.72 -6.98
C ARG A 85 -0.30 7.25 -7.16
N MET A 86 -1.32 6.74 -6.47
CA MET A 86 -1.73 5.34 -6.53
C MET A 86 -2.06 4.91 -7.97
N ALA A 87 -2.77 5.74 -8.73
CA ALA A 87 -3.09 5.48 -10.13
C ALA A 87 -1.85 5.29 -11.03
N ARG A 88 -0.72 5.95 -10.73
CA ARG A 88 0.52 5.82 -11.52
C ARG A 88 1.33 4.55 -11.22
N TRP A 89 0.92 3.75 -10.22
CA TRP A 89 1.60 2.49 -9.93
C TRP A 89 1.16 1.38 -10.89
N PHE A 90 -0.12 1.38 -11.26
CA PHE A 90 -0.71 0.40 -12.16
C PHE A 90 -0.09 0.51 -13.56
N GLY A 91 0.46 -0.60 -14.04
CA GLY A 91 1.21 -0.68 -15.30
C GLY A 91 2.69 -0.24 -15.20
N ARG A 92 3.16 0.21 -14.03
CA ARG A 92 4.55 0.63 -13.81
C ARG A 92 5.27 -0.28 -12.80
N ILE A 93 4.84 -0.24 -11.55
CA ILE A 93 5.38 -1.07 -10.46
C ILE A 93 4.35 -2.06 -9.89
N THR A 94 3.09 -1.90 -10.29
CA THR A 94 1.97 -2.77 -9.91
C THR A 94 1.30 -3.28 -11.18
N PRO A 95 0.95 -4.57 -11.29
CA PRO A 95 0.32 -5.09 -12.49
C PRO A 95 -1.09 -4.52 -12.67
N LEU A 96 -1.52 -4.33 -13.92
CA LEU A 96 -2.89 -3.86 -14.21
C LEU A 96 -3.97 -4.81 -13.69
N VAL A 97 -3.70 -6.12 -13.69
CA VAL A 97 -4.64 -7.14 -13.17
C VAL A 97 -4.89 -7.02 -11.67
N ALA A 98 -4.07 -6.27 -10.93
CA ALA A 98 -4.34 -5.97 -9.51
C ALA A 98 -5.63 -5.18 -9.30
N LEU A 99 -6.16 -4.51 -10.33
CA LEU A 99 -7.48 -3.87 -10.30
C LEU A 99 -8.62 -4.87 -10.06
N ASP A 100 -8.39 -6.17 -10.24
CA ASP A 100 -9.33 -7.25 -9.95
C ASP A 100 -8.89 -8.10 -8.75
N TRP A 101 -7.77 -7.76 -8.08
CA TRP A 101 -7.22 -8.54 -6.96
C TRP A 101 -7.79 -8.14 -5.62
N GLY A 102 -8.27 -9.14 -4.88
CA GLY A 102 -8.54 -9.02 -3.46
C GLY A 102 -7.31 -9.35 -2.61
N SER A 103 -7.52 -9.45 -1.30
CA SER A 103 -6.48 -9.82 -0.34
C SER A 103 -5.81 -11.15 -0.73
N GLY A 104 -6.61 -12.18 -1.03
CA GLY A 104 -6.17 -13.53 -1.42
C GLY A 104 -5.18 -13.55 -2.59
N ASP A 105 -5.55 -12.87 -3.69
CA ASP A 105 -4.74 -12.79 -4.89
C ASP A 105 -3.42 -12.06 -4.63
N THR A 106 -3.49 -10.96 -3.87
CA THR A 106 -2.35 -10.11 -3.54
C THR A 106 -1.30 -10.86 -2.72
N TRP A 107 -1.69 -11.46 -1.58
CA TRP A 107 -0.73 -12.19 -0.76
C TRP A 107 -0.34 -13.54 -1.37
N GLY A 108 -1.21 -14.17 -2.16
CA GLY A 108 -0.85 -15.36 -2.95
C GLY A 108 0.27 -15.07 -3.94
N SER A 109 0.16 -13.98 -4.70
CA SER A 109 1.20 -13.53 -5.64
C SER A 109 2.51 -13.19 -4.91
N TYR A 110 2.43 -12.48 -3.78
CA TYR A 110 3.59 -12.17 -2.96
C TYR A 110 4.28 -13.44 -2.43
N ARG A 111 3.51 -14.38 -1.87
CA ARG A 111 3.97 -15.69 -1.37
C ARG A 111 4.71 -16.49 -2.44
N ASP A 112 4.26 -16.40 -3.68
CA ASP A 112 4.84 -17.08 -4.83
C ASP A 112 6.11 -16.36 -5.35
N GLY A 113 6.59 -15.32 -4.65
CA GLY A 113 7.84 -14.63 -4.93
C GLY A 113 7.75 -13.61 -6.06
N LYS A 114 6.55 -13.07 -6.33
CA LYS A 114 6.29 -12.14 -7.45
C LYS A 114 6.26 -10.67 -7.05
N GLY A 115 6.64 -10.33 -5.81
CA GLY A 115 6.56 -8.98 -5.28
C GLY A 115 7.76 -8.58 -4.43
N ALA A 116 8.27 -7.35 -4.61
CA ALA A 116 9.26 -6.78 -3.69
C ALA A 116 8.60 -6.19 -2.43
N PHE A 117 7.50 -5.45 -2.62
CA PHE A 117 6.71 -4.86 -1.55
C PHE A 117 5.25 -5.27 -1.67
N MET A 118 4.59 -5.40 -0.53
CA MET A 118 3.14 -5.60 -0.44
C MET A 118 2.59 -4.82 0.75
N VAL A 119 1.46 -4.14 0.53
CA VAL A 119 0.65 -3.62 1.63
C VAL A 119 -0.47 -4.62 1.90
N SER A 120 -0.57 -5.09 3.15
CA SER A 120 -1.53 -6.10 3.57
C SER A 120 -1.73 -6.06 5.10
N TRP A 121 -2.74 -6.80 5.57
CA TRP A 121 -2.98 -7.05 6.99
C TRP A 121 -1.81 -7.77 7.66
N LEU A 122 -1.51 -7.42 8.91
CA LEU A 122 -0.38 -8.00 9.66
C LEU A 122 -0.51 -9.52 9.86
N SER A 123 -1.74 -10.03 9.93
CA SER A 123 -2.02 -11.46 10.07
C SER A 123 -1.43 -12.32 8.95
N ILE A 124 -1.16 -11.72 7.78
CA ILE A 124 -0.58 -12.43 6.63
C ILE A 124 0.90 -12.75 6.85
N ALA A 125 1.62 -12.03 7.71
CA ALA A 125 3.06 -12.23 7.91
C ALA A 125 3.42 -13.65 8.33
N SER A 126 2.57 -14.31 9.14
CA SER A 126 2.76 -15.71 9.55
C SER A 126 2.47 -16.70 8.41
N LEU A 127 1.49 -16.40 7.55
CA LEU A 127 1.12 -17.23 6.41
C LEU A 127 2.22 -17.28 5.33
N LEU A 128 3.03 -16.22 5.23
CA LEU A 128 4.15 -16.15 4.30
C LEU A 128 5.37 -16.99 4.71
N GLN A 129 5.33 -17.64 5.88
CA GLN A 129 6.39 -18.51 6.41
C GLN A 129 6.15 -20.01 6.17
N CYS A 130 5.13 -20.36 5.37
CA CYS A 130 4.84 -21.75 5.05
C CYS A 130 6.03 -22.46 4.39
N GLU A 131 6.14 -23.78 4.53
CA GLU A 131 7.31 -24.53 4.05
C GLU A 131 7.51 -24.47 2.54
N THR A 132 6.41 -24.41 1.79
CA THR A 132 6.38 -24.35 0.33
C THR A 132 6.41 -22.92 -0.22
N CYS A 133 6.41 -21.90 0.65
CA CYS A 133 6.38 -20.50 0.27
C CYS A 133 7.75 -20.06 -0.30
N ALA A 134 7.77 -19.41 -1.46
CA ALA A 134 9.00 -18.83 -2.02
C ALA A 134 9.59 -17.72 -1.12
N THR A 135 8.73 -17.12 -0.30
CA THR A 135 9.00 -16.06 0.68
C THR A 135 9.51 -16.54 2.04
N LYS A 136 9.54 -17.86 2.33
CA LYS A 136 9.92 -18.37 3.65
C LYS A 136 11.30 -17.85 4.08
N GLY A 137 11.36 -17.21 5.25
CA GLY A 137 12.59 -16.63 5.80
C GLY A 137 13.11 -15.36 5.08
N LYS A 138 12.35 -14.79 4.14
CA LYS A 138 12.77 -13.63 3.33
C LYS A 138 11.89 -12.40 3.50
N VAL A 139 10.90 -12.45 4.40
CA VAL A 139 9.93 -11.36 4.60
C VAL A 139 10.29 -10.56 5.83
N GLY A 140 10.51 -9.25 5.63
CA GLY A 140 10.47 -8.25 6.69
C GLY A 140 9.10 -7.59 6.78
N VAL A 141 8.69 -7.18 7.98
CA VAL A 141 7.50 -6.35 8.21
C VAL A 141 7.97 -4.99 8.70
N TRP A 142 7.39 -3.93 8.16
CA TRP A 142 7.71 -2.55 8.50
C TRP A 142 6.46 -1.68 8.54
N LYS A 143 6.57 -0.47 9.09
CA LYS A 143 5.50 0.53 9.03
C LYS A 143 5.25 0.95 7.58
N ALA A 144 4.00 1.29 7.27
CA ALA A 144 3.66 1.86 5.97
C ALA A 144 4.45 3.17 5.71
N PRO A 145 4.77 3.52 4.46
CA PRO A 145 5.42 4.78 4.15
C PRO A 145 4.47 5.99 4.27
N GLY A 146 5.05 7.19 4.46
CA GLY A 146 4.35 8.47 4.36
C GLY A 146 4.82 9.32 3.18
N ILE A 147 4.23 10.50 2.98
CA ILE A 147 4.85 11.54 2.12
C ILE A 147 6.16 12.07 2.73
N VAL A 148 6.27 12.01 4.05
CA VAL A 148 7.50 12.23 4.82
C VAL A 148 7.62 11.11 5.86
N PRO A 149 8.83 10.84 6.39
CA PRO A 149 9.02 9.82 7.42
C PRO A 149 8.06 9.98 8.61
N GLY A 150 7.52 8.87 9.10
CA GLY A 150 6.61 8.86 10.26
C GLY A 150 5.13 9.16 9.96
N LEU A 151 4.78 9.56 8.74
CA LEU A 151 3.37 9.75 8.33
C LEU A 151 2.70 8.48 7.78
N GLY A 152 3.33 7.32 7.88
CA GLY A 152 2.69 6.06 7.54
C GLY A 152 1.44 5.76 8.36
N ARG A 153 0.34 5.36 7.71
CA ARG A 153 -0.93 5.02 8.38
C ARG A 153 -1.44 3.67 7.88
N GLY A 154 -2.13 2.94 8.75
CA GLY A 154 -2.79 1.67 8.46
C GLY A 154 -4.24 1.74 8.93
N THR A 155 -5.16 1.10 8.21
CA THR A 155 -6.51 0.85 8.74
C THR A 155 -6.46 -0.26 9.80
N ALA A 156 -7.58 -0.55 10.47
CA ALA A 156 -7.62 -1.55 11.54
C ALA A 156 -7.09 -2.92 11.06
N GLY A 157 -6.01 -3.40 11.68
CA GLY A 157 -5.32 -4.64 11.28
C GLY A 157 -4.08 -4.45 10.39
N GLY A 158 -3.82 -3.23 9.92
CA GLY A 158 -2.55 -2.83 9.32
C GLY A 158 -1.50 -2.53 10.40
N TYR A 159 -0.21 -2.72 10.07
CA TYR A 159 0.89 -2.36 10.97
C TYR A 159 1.23 -0.87 10.83
N ALA A 160 0.82 -0.06 11.82
CA ALA A 160 0.87 1.41 11.74
C ALA A 160 1.46 2.12 12.97
N TYR A 161 2.11 1.40 13.89
CA TYR A 161 2.63 1.97 15.14
C TYR A 161 4.10 2.30 15.08
#